data_AF-A0A517YHC2-F1
#
_entry.id   AF-A0A517YHC2-F1
#
_cell.length_a   1.000
_cell.length_b   1.000
_cell.length_c   1.000
_cell.angle_alpha   90.00
_cell.angle_beta   90.00
_cell.angle_gamma   90.00
#
_symmetry.space_group_name_H-M   'P 1'
#
loop_
_entity.id
_entity.type
_entity.pdbx_description
1 polymer ?
#
loop_
_entity_poly.entity_id
_entity_poly.type
_entity_poly.pdbx_seq_one_letter_code
_entity_poly.pdbx_strand_id
1 'polypeptide(L)'
;MIRTLCLCGFLLIYLLLPQAAVAQPQQEGPSFGWEETILPVMELDSVRREELKAETGFDLSLGFAYRRAYVFSPAFSFWHWRGRFLLYFGGNLFEPSSAQLTAILGKEQFAALKTPLIYRLPPGFVTTLLLVVFVALVIYLFPPEHVRVGRLLNEPKYIRAVELYHASLPAGEEPTASEIETGIATAADYLVQDHAVAKPQAEKSLRHLLGELNRARTYELRQAASAFEQSGSWEEARDLYEEASELREPWDAKDHAFLLKCVRRVESKMK
;
A
#
# COMPACT_ATOMS: atom_id res chain seq x y z
N MET A 1 7.58 5.84 -12.10
CA MET A 1 6.12 5.81 -12.24
C MET A 1 5.40 5.36 -10.97
N ILE A 2 5.78 4.25 -10.32
CA ILE A 2 5.12 3.77 -9.08
C ILE A 2 5.22 4.81 -7.93
N ARG A 3 6.38 5.45 -7.75
CA ARG A 3 6.54 6.56 -6.77
C ARG A 3 5.56 7.71 -7.02
N THR A 4 5.31 8.05 -8.28
CA THR A 4 4.40 9.13 -8.69
C THR A 4 2.94 8.75 -8.43
N LEU A 5 2.55 7.50 -8.69
CA LEU A 5 1.21 6.96 -8.40
C LEU A 5 0.92 6.85 -6.90
N CYS A 6 1.90 6.43 -6.09
CA CYS A 6 1.76 6.44 -4.62
C CYS A 6 1.60 7.85 -4.06
N LEU A 7 2.32 8.84 -4.60
CA LEU A 7 2.17 10.25 -4.25
C LEU A 7 0.80 10.79 -4.64
N CYS A 8 0.29 10.46 -5.83
CA CYS A 8 -1.05 10.86 -6.26
C CYS A 8 -2.16 10.23 -5.40
N GLY A 9 -2.03 8.96 -5.00
CA GLY A 9 -2.98 8.31 -4.10
C GLY A 9 -3.06 8.98 -2.72
N PHE A 10 -1.90 9.36 -2.16
CA PHE A 10 -1.84 10.11 -0.90
C PHE A 10 -2.45 11.52 -1.04
N LEU A 11 -2.22 12.19 -2.16
CA LEU A 11 -2.80 13.50 -2.47
C LEU A 11 -4.32 13.44 -2.67
N LEU A 12 -4.83 12.36 -3.26
CA LEU A 12 -6.28 12.17 -3.46
C LEU A 12 -7.01 11.95 -2.13
N ILE A 13 -6.40 11.22 -1.19
CA ILE A 13 -6.91 11.07 0.18
C ILE A 13 -6.90 12.43 0.91
N TYR A 14 -5.85 13.24 0.71
CA TYR A 14 -5.76 14.58 1.29
C TYR A 14 -6.77 15.57 0.70
N LEU A 15 -7.11 15.42 -0.58
CA LEU A 15 -8.11 16.25 -1.29
C LEU A 15 -9.56 15.83 -1.00
N LEU A 16 -9.80 14.57 -0.63
CA LEU A 16 -11.12 14.07 -0.23
C LEU A 16 -11.46 14.35 1.25
N LEU A 17 -10.49 14.83 2.04
CA LEU A 17 -10.80 15.39 3.35
C LEU A 17 -11.59 16.69 3.15
N PRO A 18 -12.80 16.81 3.72
CA PRO A 18 -13.62 18.01 3.55
C PRO A 18 -12.84 19.23 4.06
N GLN A 19 -12.45 20.11 3.14
CA GLN A 19 -11.88 21.42 3.43
C GLN A 19 -12.99 22.34 3.93
N ALA A 20 -13.54 22.03 5.11
CA ALA A 20 -14.47 22.94 5.77
C ALA A 20 -13.65 24.15 6.24
N ALA A 21 -13.77 25.25 5.53
CA ALA A 21 -13.25 26.55 5.92
C ALA A 21 -14.00 27.06 7.16
N VAL A 22 -13.64 26.51 8.31
CA VAL A 22 -14.06 27.00 9.63
C VAL A 22 -12.87 27.74 10.22
N ALA A 23 -13.09 28.96 10.71
CA ALA A 23 -12.09 29.77 11.38
C ALA A 23 -11.36 28.93 12.44
N GLN A 24 -10.07 28.65 12.23
CA GLN A 24 -9.34 27.67 13.03
C GLN A 24 -8.94 28.28 14.39
N PRO A 25 -9.45 27.77 15.53
CA PRO A 25 -8.69 27.84 16.77
C PRO A 25 -7.36 27.10 16.56
N GLN A 26 -6.30 27.54 17.26
CA GLN A 26 -4.91 27.10 17.17
C GLN A 26 -4.74 25.65 16.65
N GLN A 27 -3.96 25.48 15.58
CA GLN A 27 -3.61 24.17 15.02
C GLN A 27 -2.92 23.31 16.08
N GLU A 28 -3.69 22.45 16.75
CA GLU A 28 -3.16 21.30 17.46
C GLU A 28 -2.56 20.36 16.41
N GLY A 29 -1.32 19.91 16.65
CA GLY A 29 -0.65 18.95 15.78
C GLY A 29 -1.42 17.62 15.68
N PRO A 30 -0.94 16.68 14.85
CA PRO A 30 -1.59 15.39 14.70
C PRO A 30 -1.76 14.72 16.06
N SER A 31 -3.01 14.49 16.46
CA SER A 31 -3.36 13.92 17.75
C SER A 31 -3.99 12.54 17.61
N PHE A 32 -3.82 11.73 18.64
CA PHE A 32 -4.45 10.44 18.79
C PHE A 32 -5.17 10.45 20.11
N GLY A 33 -6.41 10.00 20.12
CA GLY A 33 -7.18 9.99 21.33
C GLY A 33 -8.49 9.25 21.16
N TRP A 34 -9.24 9.25 22.24
CA TRP A 34 -10.61 8.77 22.26
C TRP A 34 -11.47 9.77 22.99
N GLU A 35 -12.72 9.86 22.58
CA GLU A 35 -13.72 10.68 23.25
C GLU A 35 -15.09 9.99 23.19
N GLU A 36 -15.98 10.42 24.06
CA GLU A 36 -17.37 9.99 24.08
C GLU A 36 -18.20 11.04 23.34
N THR A 37 -18.97 10.60 22.35
CA THR A 37 -19.79 11.46 21.52
C THR A 37 -21.23 10.98 21.61
N ILE A 38 -22.16 11.93 21.67
CA ILE A 38 -23.59 11.67 21.75
C ILE A 38 -24.22 12.14 20.43
N LEU A 39 -24.81 11.21 19.69
CA LEU A 39 -25.62 11.53 18.52
C LEU A 39 -27.08 11.69 18.96
N PRO A 40 -27.73 12.84 18.75
CA PRO A 40 -29.17 12.96 18.96
C PRO A 40 -29.90 11.97 18.03
N VAL A 41 -30.74 11.12 18.59
CA VAL A 41 -31.46 10.08 17.82
C VAL A 41 -32.87 10.54 17.52
N MET A 42 -33.58 10.94 18.58
CA MET A 42 -34.96 11.41 18.45
C MET A 42 -35.32 12.31 19.62
N GLU A 43 -36.23 13.22 19.32
CA GLU A 43 -36.93 13.98 20.33
C GLU A 43 -38.06 13.15 20.93
N LEU A 44 -38.22 13.22 22.26
CA LEU A 44 -39.33 12.57 22.94
C LEU A 44 -40.64 13.28 22.61
N ASP A 45 -41.72 12.51 22.55
CA ASP A 45 -43.09 13.04 22.44
C ASP A 45 -43.35 14.08 23.54
N SER A 46 -44.10 15.15 23.21
CA SER A 46 -44.28 16.28 24.12
C SER A 46 -44.91 15.89 25.45
N VAL A 47 -45.84 14.93 25.45
CA VAL A 47 -46.51 14.47 26.67
C VAL A 47 -45.51 13.79 27.61
N ARG A 48 -44.72 12.85 27.08
CA ARG A 48 -43.70 12.12 27.86
C ARG A 48 -42.55 13.01 28.30
N ARG A 49 -42.21 14.00 27.48
CA ARG A 49 -41.20 15.00 27.81
C ARG A 49 -41.65 15.82 29.02
N GLU A 50 -42.91 16.24 29.08
CA GLU A 50 -43.48 16.95 30.23
C GLU A 50 -43.54 16.06 31.49
N GLU A 51 -43.92 14.79 31.35
CA GLU A 51 -43.92 13.82 32.46
C GLU A 51 -42.50 13.62 33.05
N LEU A 52 -41.51 13.36 32.20
CA LEU A 52 -40.11 13.20 32.62
C LEU A 52 -39.54 14.50 33.20
N LYS A 53 -39.94 15.66 32.67
CA LYS A 53 -39.53 16.96 33.21
C LYS A 53 -40.16 17.22 34.58
N ALA A 54 -41.39 16.79 34.81
CA ALA A 54 -42.02 16.88 36.13
C ALA A 54 -41.34 15.96 37.16
N GLU A 55 -40.89 14.77 36.75
CA GLU A 55 -40.21 13.80 37.63
C GLU A 55 -38.75 14.16 37.90
N THR A 56 -38.00 14.53 36.86
CA THR A 56 -36.54 14.74 36.94
C THR A 56 -36.14 16.20 37.06
N GLY A 57 -37.02 17.13 36.71
CA GLY A 57 -36.71 18.56 36.58
C GLY A 57 -35.99 18.95 35.28
N PHE A 58 -35.70 18.01 34.39
CA PHE A 58 -34.89 18.24 33.18
C PHE A 58 -35.66 17.93 31.89
N ASP A 59 -35.36 18.68 30.83
CA ASP A 59 -35.94 18.48 29.50
C ASP A 59 -35.12 17.44 28.70
N LEU A 60 -35.31 16.17 29.05
CA LEU A 60 -34.45 15.07 28.56
C LEU A 60 -34.69 14.77 27.08
N SER A 61 -33.59 14.55 26.35
CA SER A 61 -33.59 14.09 24.95
C SER A 61 -32.93 12.72 24.81
N LEU A 62 -33.37 11.91 23.83
CA LEU A 62 -32.77 10.59 23.58
C LEU A 62 -31.56 10.71 22.64
N GLY A 63 -30.40 10.29 23.13
CA GLY A 63 -29.15 10.22 22.38
C GLY A 63 -28.62 8.80 22.26
N PHE A 64 -27.74 8.59 21.27
CA PHE A 64 -26.91 7.41 21.16
C PHE A 64 -25.47 7.80 21.46
N ALA A 65 -25.00 7.39 22.64
CA ALA A 65 -23.63 7.62 23.05
C ALA A 65 -22.73 6.48 22.58
N TYR A 66 -21.57 6.84 22.07
CA TYR A 66 -20.52 5.88 21.73
C TYR A 66 -19.15 6.51 21.96
N ARG A 67 -18.16 5.65 22.14
CA ARG A 67 -16.77 6.07 22.15
C ARG A 67 -16.21 5.99 20.74
N ARG A 68 -15.46 7.02 20.36
CA ARG A 68 -14.74 7.06 19.09
C ARG A 68 -13.24 7.20 19.34
N ALA A 69 -12.45 6.43 18.61
CA ALA A 69 -11.02 6.62 18.48
C ALA A 69 -10.79 7.43 17.23
N TYR A 70 -9.95 8.46 17.33
CA TYR A 70 -9.58 9.29 16.20
C TYR A 70 -8.07 9.27 16.00
N VAL A 71 -7.68 9.53 14.76
CA VAL A 71 -6.30 9.52 14.30
C VAL A 71 -6.09 10.79 13.48
N PHE A 72 -5.01 11.52 13.75
CA PHE A 72 -4.65 12.82 13.16
C PHE A 72 -5.53 14.00 13.59
N SER A 73 -6.85 13.83 13.68
CA SER A 73 -7.79 14.88 14.06
C SER A 73 -9.07 14.29 14.66
N PRO A 74 -9.71 14.96 15.65
CA PRO A 74 -11.04 14.58 16.17
C PRO A 74 -12.13 14.47 15.09
N ALA A 75 -11.96 15.17 13.96
CA ALA A 75 -12.87 15.09 12.81
C ALA A 75 -12.81 13.72 12.11
N PHE A 76 -11.68 13.00 12.21
CA PHE A 76 -11.48 11.71 11.56
C PHE A 76 -11.62 10.56 12.57
N SER A 77 -12.84 10.04 12.70
CA SER A 77 -13.13 8.92 13.58
C SER A 77 -12.76 7.58 12.91
N PHE A 78 -11.74 6.93 13.44
CA PHE A 78 -11.24 5.66 12.92
C PHE A 78 -12.10 4.47 13.37
N TRP A 79 -12.46 4.42 14.65
CA TRP A 79 -13.19 3.29 15.22
C TRP A 79 -14.24 3.75 16.22
N HIS A 80 -15.37 3.03 16.30
CA HIS A 80 -16.44 3.29 17.25
C HIS A 80 -16.70 2.05 18.12
N TRP A 81 -16.96 2.23 19.41
CA TRP A 81 -17.33 1.15 20.34
C TRP A 81 -18.23 1.66 21.47
N ARG A 82 -18.77 0.72 22.28
CA ARG A 82 -19.62 1.03 23.45
C ARG A 82 -20.85 1.88 23.13
N GLY A 83 -21.46 1.64 21.97
CA GLY A 83 -22.71 2.27 21.57
C GLY A 83 -23.87 1.89 22.49
N ARG A 84 -24.55 2.89 23.07
CA ARG A 84 -25.69 2.75 23.98
C ARG A 84 -26.67 3.92 23.85
N PHE A 85 -27.95 3.67 24.09
CA PHE A 85 -28.95 4.73 24.17
C PHE A 85 -28.93 5.35 25.57
N LEU A 86 -28.94 6.68 25.65
CA LEU A 86 -28.99 7.43 26.90
C LEU A 86 -29.96 8.61 26.81
N LEU A 87 -30.40 9.09 27.96
CA LEU A 87 -31.13 10.35 28.07
C LEU A 87 -30.15 11.44 28.50
N TYR A 88 -30.16 12.59 27.84
CA TYR A 88 -29.28 13.70 28.18
C TYR A 88 -30.00 15.03 28.20
N PHE A 89 -29.49 15.94 29.04
CA PHE A 89 -29.87 17.35 29.06
C PHE A 89 -28.66 18.18 29.48
N GLY A 90 -28.16 19.03 28.58
CA GLY A 90 -26.90 19.74 28.78
C GLY A 90 -25.74 18.76 29.01
N GLY A 91 -25.07 18.88 30.16
CA GLY A 91 -23.98 17.98 30.58
C GLY A 91 -24.43 16.77 31.41
N ASN A 92 -25.72 16.65 31.75
CA ASN A 92 -26.22 15.54 32.57
C ASN A 92 -26.56 14.35 31.69
N LEU A 93 -26.02 13.18 32.04
CA LEU A 93 -26.20 11.92 31.31
C LEU A 93 -26.89 10.91 32.22
N PHE A 94 -27.99 10.34 31.73
CA PHE A 94 -28.75 9.30 32.41
C PHE A 94 -28.71 8.04 31.54
N GLU A 95 -28.27 6.92 32.12
CA GLU A 95 -28.17 5.63 31.44
C GLU A 95 -29.34 4.72 31.86
N PRO A 96 -30.53 4.86 31.24
CA PRO A 96 -31.65 3.98 31.54
C PRO A 96 -31.35 2.54 31.09
N SER A 97 -31.77 1.59 31.91
CA SER A 97 -31.84 0.18 31.51
C SER A 97 -32.78 -0.01 30.30
N SER A 98 -32.62 -1.11 29.56
CA SER A 98 -33.50 -1.43 28.43
C SER A 98 -34.98 -1.51 28.83
N ALA A 99 -35.28 -1.92 30.07
CA ALA A 99 -36.64 -1.95 30.61
C ALA A 99 -37.20 -0.53 30.81
N GLN A 100 -36.39 0.38 31.37
CA GLN A 100 -36.76 1.79 31.53
C GLN A 100 -36.96 2.47 30.16
N LEU A 101 -36.07 2.24 29.19
CA LEU A 101 -36.25 2.76 27.83
C LEU A 101 -37.53 2.24 27.17
N THR A 102 -37.86 0.96 27.39
CA THR A 102 -39.12 0.39 26.86
C THR A 102 -40.35 1.00 27.53
N ALA A 103 -40.29 1.29 28.83
CA ALA A 103 -41.36 1.97 29.54
C ALA A 103 -41.53 3.42 29.05
N ILE A 104 -40.42 4.13 28.86
CA ILE A 104 -40.37 5.53 28.44
C ILE A 104 -40.79 5.69 26.97
N LEU A 105 -40.30 4.85 26.06
CA LEU A 105 -40.57 4.98 24.62
C LEU A 105 -41.78 4.14 24.17
N GLY A 106 -42.21 3.17 24.97
CA GLY A 106 -43.14 2.14 24.53
C GLY A 106 -42.44 1.10 23.63
N LYS A 107 -43.05 -0.08 23.55
CA LYS A 107 -42.46 -1.25 22.86
C LYS A 107 -42.17 -0.99 21.39
N GLU A 108 -43.07 -0.30 20.70
CA GLU A 108 -42.94 -0.06 19.25
C GLU A 108 -41.79 0.90 18.91
N GLN A 109 -41.71 2.04 19.60
CA GLN A 109 -40.63 3.01 19.37
C GLN A 109 -39.28 2.44 19.81
N PHE A 110 -39.24 1.71 20.92
CA PHE A 110 -38.02 1.04 21.36
C PHE A 110 -37.54 0.00 20.33
N ALA A 111 -38.45 -0.79 19.76
CA ALA A 111 -38.12 -1.74 18.71
C ALA A 111 -37.68 -1.05 17.39
N ALA A 112 -38.16 0.17 17.15
CA ALA A 112 -37.76 0.98 16.00
C ALA A 112 -36.38 1.64 16.15
N LEU A 113 -35.81 1.70 17.36
CA LEU A 113 -34.48 2.24 17.59
C LEU A 113 -33.42 1.40 16.86
N LYS A 114 -32.85 1.99 15.81
CA LYS A 114 -31.71 1.41 15.09
C LYS A 114 -30.43 2.10 15.50
N THR A 115 -29.38 1.31 15.66
CA THR A 115 -28.03 1.86 15.81
C THR A 115 -27.66 2.66 14.56
N PRO A 116 -27.17 3.90 14.70
CA PRO A 116 -26.80 4.74 13.56
C PRO A 116 -25.83 4.02 12.61
N LEU A 117 -26.00 4.22 11.30
CA LEU A 117 -25.19 3.54 10.29
C LEU A 117 -23.70 3.89 10.43
N ILE A 118 -23.38 5.14 10.80
CA ILE A 118 -22.01 5.61 11.05
C ILE A 118 -21.32 4.87 12.21
N TYR A 119 -22.10 4.33 13.16
CA TYR A 119 -21.57 3.48 14.23
C TYR A 119 -21.29 2.05 13.73
N ARG A 120 -22.17 1.51 12.87
CA ARG A 120 -22.02 0.16 12.30
C ARG A 120 -20.87 0.04 11.31
N LEU A 121 -20.61 1.11 10.56
CA LEU A 121 -19.53 1.19 9.59
C LEU A 121 -18.61 2.35 9.98
N PRO A 122 -17.65 2.11 10.89
CA PRO A 122 -16.70 3.14 11.28
C PRO A 122 -16.00 3.71 10.05
N PRO A 123 -15.83 5.04 9.93
CA PRO A 123 -15.16 5.65 8.79
C PRO A 123 -13.75 5.09 8.56
N GLY A 124 -13.02 4.76 9.64
CA GLY A 124 -11.71 4.10 9.55
C GLY A 124 -11.76 2.72 8.87
N PHE A 125 -12.82 1.94 9.08
CA PHE A 125 -12.98 0.65 8.42
C PHE A 125 -13.23 0.82 6.91
N VAL A 126 -14.14 1.72 6.53
CA VAL A 126 -14.45 2.00 5.12
C VAL A 126 -13.22 2.54 4.39
N THR A 127 -12.51 3.48 5.00
CA THR A 127 -11.27 4.04 4.43
C THR A 127 -10.17 2.98 4.30
N THR A 128 -9.99 2.10 5.29
CA THR A 128 -9.05 0.98 5.20
C THR A 128 -9.42 0.02 4.08
N LEU A 129 -10.71 -0.33 3.94
CA LEU A 129 -11.18 -1.22 2.87
C LEU A 129 -10.92 -0.60 1.48
N LEU A 130 -11.25 0.67 1.30
CA LEU A 130 -11.00 1.39 0.06
C LEU A 130 -9.50 1.45 -0.27
N LEU A 131 -8.65 1.67 0.74
CA LEU A 131 -7.20 1.67 0.57
C LEU A 131 -6.70 0.29 0.11
N VAL A 132 -7.18 -0.80 0.71
CA VAL A 132 -6.82 -2.17 0.31
C VAL A 132 -7.24 -2.45 -1.13
N VAL A 133 -8.48 -2.10 -1.51
CA VAL A 133 -8.96 -2.27 -2.88
C VAL A 133 -8.13 -1.42 -3.86
N PHE A 134 -7.80 -0.19 -3.49
CA PHE A 134 -6.96 0.69 -4.30
C PHE A 134 -5.56 0.11 -4.50
N VAL A 135 -4.91 -0.36 -3.43
CA VAL A 135 -3.58 -1.00 -3.51
C VAL A 135 -3.64 -2.26 -4.38
N ALA A 136 -4.66 -3.11 -4.21
CA ALA A 136 -4.86 -4.29 -5.04
C ALA A 136 -5.05 -3.92 -6.52
N LEU A 137 -5.83 -2.88 -6.81
CA LEU A 137 -6.03 -2.36 -8.16
C LEU A 137 -4.72 -1.82 -8.76
N VAL A 138 -3.92 -1.09 -7.98
CA VAL A 138 -2.60 -0.60 -8.42
C VAL A 138 -1.67 -1.77 -8.73
N ILE A 139 -1.63 -2.81 -7.89
CA ILE A 139 -0.82 -4.02 -8.15
C ILE A 139 -1.33 -4.76 -9.39
N TYR A 140 -2.65 -4.84 -9.59
CA TYR A 140 -3.25 -5.49 -10.75
C TYR A 140 -2.94 -4.77 -12.06
N LEU A 141 -3.11 -3.44 -12.09
CA LEU A 141 -2.86 -2.59 -13.27
C LEU A 141 -1.37 -2.40 -13.53
N PHE A 142 -0.56 -2.36 -12.48
CA PHE A 142 0.89 -2.17 -12.54
C PHE A 142 1.59 -3.32 -11.81
N PRO A 143 1.52 -4.55 -12.36
CA PRO A 143 2.12 -5.70 -11.73
C PRO A 143 3.61 -5.45 -11.50
N PRO A 144 4.17 -5.90 -10.36
CA PRO A 144 5.59 -5.76 -10.10
C PRO A 144 6.40 -6.49 -11.17
N GLU A 145 7.62 -6.02 -11.43
CA GLU A 145 8.44 -6.42 -12.57
C GLU A 145 8.69 -7.94 -12.61
N HIS A 146 9.02 -8.55 -11.47
CA HIS A 146 9.20 -10.01 -11.37
C HIS A 146 7.96 -10.81 -11.80
N VAL A 147 6.73 -10.30 -11.60
CA VAL A 147 5.50 -10.95 -12.06
C VAL A 147 5.32 -10.80 -13.57
N ARG A 148 5.79 -9.69 -14.16
CA ARG A 148 5.77 -9.50 -15.63
C ARG A 148 6.76 -10.44 -16.29
N VAL A 149 7.98 -10.49 -15.75
CA VAL A 149 9.04 -11.38 -16.24
C VAL A 149 8.66 -12.84 -16.08
N GLY A 150 8.08 -13.23 -14.94
CA GLY A 150 7.55 -14.59 -14.75
C GLY A 150 6.46 -14.95 -15.77
N ARG A 151 5.59 -14.00 -16.15
CA ARG A 151 4.63 -14.22 -17.24
C ARG A 151 5.31 -14.44 -18.60
N LEU A 152 6.31 -13.64 -18.93
CA LEU A 152 7.08 -13.80 -20.17
C LEU A 152 7.81 -15.15 -20.18
N LEU A 153 8.44 -15.55 -19.07
CA LEU A 153 9.15 -16.85 -18.97
C LEU A 153 8.20 -18.05 -19.07
N ASN A 154 6.91 -17.90 -18.76
CA ASN A 154 5.93 -18.97 -18.94
C ASN A 154 5.44 -19.10 -20.39
N GLU A 155 5.77 -18.15 -21.27
CA GLU A 155 5.38 -18.19 -22.67
C GLU A 155 6.51 -18.86 -23.49
N PRO A 156 6.26 -20.00 -24.17
CA PRO A 156 7.29 -20.75 -24.89
C PRO A 156 8.08 -19.93 -25.92
N LYS A 157 7.43 -18.95 -26.55
CA LYS A 157 8.08 -18.06 -27.52
C LYS A 157 9.17 -17.19 -26.91
N TYR A 158 8.99 -16.72 -25.67
CA TYR A 158 10.01 -15.89 -25.01
C TYR A 158 11.15 -16.75 -24.49
N ILE A 159 10.88 -17.97 -24.03
CA ILE A 159 11.94 -18.95 -23.72
C ILE A 159 12.81 -19.16 -24.95
N ARG A 160 12.18 -19.46 -26.10
CA ARG A 160 12.92 -19.68 -27.35
C ARG A 160 13.68 -18.43 -27.82
N ALA A 161 13.11 -17.25 -27.65
CA ALA A 161 13.80 -16.00 -27.99
C ALA A 161 15.04 -15.79 -27.11
N VAL A 162 14.98 -16.13 -25.82
CA VAL A 162 16.15 -16.09 -24.92
C VAL A 162 17.22 -17.11 -25.33
N GLU A 163 16.83 -18.31 -25.76
CA GLU A 163 17.78 -19.29 -26.31
C GLU A 163 18.49 -18.76 -27.57
N LEU A 164 17.76 -18.12 -28.48
CA LEU A 164 18.32 -17.49 -29.68
C LEU A 164 19.24 -16.32 -29.33
N TYR A 165 18.87 -15.52 -28.33
CA TYR A 165 19.76 -14.49 -27.79
C TYR A 165 21.08 -15.10 -27.34
N HIS A 166 21.06 -16.12 -26.48
CA HIS A 166 22.30 -16.76 -25.99
C HIS A 166 23.11 -17.42 -27.12
N ALA A 167 22.44 -18.02 -28.11
CA ALA A 167 23.11 -18.63 -29.26
C ALA A 167 23.76 -17.61 -30.20
N SER A 168 23.33 -16.34 -30.15
CA SER A 168 23.87 -15.26 -30.98
C SER A 168 25.09 -14.55 -30.36
N LEU A 169 25.37 -14.80 -29.07
CA LEU A 169 26.52 -14.22 -28.38
C LEU A 169 27.79 -15.01 -28.68
N PRO A 170 28.97 -14.37 -28.68
CA PRO A 170 30.25 -15.06 -28.84
C PRO A 170 30.45 -16.10 -27.72
N ALA A 171 31.03 -17.25 -28.07
CA ALA A 171 31.31 -18.30 -27.12
C ALA A 171 32.63 -18.02 -26.37
N GLY A 172 32.58 -17.97 -25.04
CA GLY A 172 33.76 -17.98 -24.17
C GLY A 172 34.31 -16.63 -23.73
N GLU A 173 33.88 -15.52 -24.33
CA GLU A 173 34.22 -14.16 -23.91
C GLU A 173 32.97 -13.40 -23.44
N GLU A 174 33.16 -12.38 -22.61
CA GLU A 174 32.06 -11.51 -22.21
C GLU A 174 31.57 -10.68 -23.40
N PRO A 175 30.26 -10.67 -23.69
CA PRO A 175 29.75 -9.99 -24.86
C PRO A 175 29.84 -8.47 -24.68
N THR A 176 30.36 -7.79 -25.71
CA THR A 176 30.37 -6.32 -25.77
C THR A 176 28.94 -5.76 -25.82
N ALA A 177 28.79 -4.48 -25.47
CA ALA A 177 27.49 -3.80 -25.58
C ALA A 177 26.87 -3.93 -26.99
N SER A 178 27.68 -3.84 -28.05
CA SER A 178 27.21 -3.99 -29.43
C SER A 178 26.72 -5.41 -29.75
N GLU A 179 27.34 -6.43 -29.17
CA GLU A 179 26.94 -7.83 -29.36
C GLU A 179 25.66 -8.16 -28.59
N ILE A 180 25.52 -7.62 -27.36
CA ILE A 180 24.27 -7.70 -26.59
C ILE A 180 23.11 -7.09 -27.39
N GLU A 181 23.33 -5.90 -27.96
CA GLU A 181 22.34 -5.22 -28.82
C GLU A 181 21.97 -6.06 -30.04
N THR A 182 22.96 -6.65 -30.70
CA THR A 182 22.75 -7.52 -31.88
C THR A 182 21.98 -8.79 -31.50
N GLY A 183 22.29 -9.38 -30.36
CA GLY A 183 21.60 -10.56 -29.87
C GLY A 183 20.14 -10.26 -29.50
N ILE A 184 19.87 -9.11 -28.88
CA ILE A 184 18.50 -8.67 -28.59
C ILE A 184 17.73 -8.47 -29.89
N ALA A 185 18.34 -7.82 -30.89
CA ALA A 185 17.71 -7.61 -32.19
C ALA A 185 17.38 -8.94 -32.88
N THR A 186 18.29 -9.91 -32.85
CA THR A 186 18.10 -11.24 -33.42
C THR A 186 16.93 -11.98 -32.73
N ALA A 187 16.89 -11.97 -31.40
CA ALA A 187 15.80 -12.57 -30.63
C ALA A 187 14.46 -11.84 -30.83
N ALA A 188 14.48 -10.51 -31.00
CA ALA A 188 13.29 -9.71 -31.26
C ALA A 188 12.71 -10.00 -32.65
N ASP A 189 13.56 -10.15 -33.67
CA ASP A 189 13.13 -10.46 -35.03
C ASP A 189 12.40 -11.82 -35.09
N TYR A 190 12.81 -12.82 -34.31
CA TYR A 190 12.05 -14.08 -34.13
C TYR A 190 10.64 -13.84 -33.56
N LEU A 191 10.49 -13.00 -32.53
CA LEU A 191 9.17 -12.68 -31.95
C LEU A 191 8.28 -11.90 -32.93
N VAL A 192 8.88 -11.08 -33.79
CA VAL A 192 8.17 -10.31 -34.81
C VAL A 192 7.67 -11.21 -35.92
N GLN A 193 8.55 -12.07 -36.46
CA GLN A 193 8.27 -12.92 -37.62
C GLN A 193 7.30 -14.06 -37.27
N ASP A 194 7.56 -14.77 -36.17
CA ASP A 194 6.87 -16.03 -35.89
C ASP A 194 5.66 -15.86 -34.96
N HIS A 195 5.61 -14.75 -34.21
CA HIS A 195 4.60 -14.52 -33.17
C HIS A 195 3.87 -13.17 -33.28
N ALA A 196 4.10 -12.43 -34.37
CA ALA A 196 3.46 -11.15 -34.68
C ALA A 196 3.54 -10.10 -33.55
N VAL A 197 4.60 -10.13 -32.74
CA VAL A 197 4.83 -9.12 -31.70
C VAL A 197 5.40 -7.87 -32.37
N ALA A 198 4.87 -6.68 -32.06
CA ALA A 198 5.42 -5.44 -32.59
C ALA A 198 6.90 -5.27 -32.17
N LYS A 199 7.79 -4.92 -33.11
CA LYS A 199 9.25 -4.83 -32.86
C LYS A 199 9.63 -4.01 -31.61
N PRO A 200 9.11 -2.79 -31.39
CA PRO A 200 9.44 -2.02 -30.19
C PRO A 200 8.98 -2.70 -28.89
N GLN A 201 7.90 -3.49 -28.95
CA GLN A 201 7.41 -4.26 -27.81
C GLN A 201 8.27 -5.51 -27.58
N ALA A 202 8.67 -6.21 -28.65
CA ALA A 202 9.55 -7.39 -28.57
C ALA A 202 10.89 -7.04 -27.92
N GLU A 203 11.59 -6.03 -28.45
CA GLU A 203 12.88 -5.56 -27.91
C GLU A 203 12.76 -5.11 -26.45
N LYS A 204 11.71 -4.36 -26.11
CA LYS A 204 11.47 -3.91 -24.75
C LYS A 204 11.22 -5.07 -23.78
N SER A 205 10.38 -6.03 -24.17
CA SER A 205 10.10 -7.23 -23.38
C SER A 205 11.36 -8.05 -23.16
N LEU A 206 12.16 -8.26 -24.21
CA LEU A 206 13.42 -9.00 -24.14
C LEU A 206 14.45 -8.32 -23.26
N ARG A 207 14.65 -7.00 -23.41
CA ARG A 207 15.55 -6.24 -22.53
C ARG A 207 15.16 -6.37 -21.06
N HIS A 208 13.87 -6.30 -20.79
CA HIS A 208 13.36 -6.42 -19.44
C HIS A 208 13.57 -7.83 -18.87
N LEU A 209 13.26 -8.85 -19.67
CA LEU A 209 13.44 -10.27 -19.34
C LEU A 209 14.91 -10.59 -19.03
N LEU A 210 15.82 -10.25 -19.96
CA LEU A 210 17.25 -10.48 -19.82
C LEU A 210 17.85 -9.68 -18.66
N GLY A 211 17.42 -8.44 -18.49
CA GLY A 211 17.83 -7.61 -17.35
C GLY A 211 17.47 -8.23 -16.00
N GLU A 212 16.30 -8.87 -15.86
CA GLU A 212 15.91 -9.54 -14.61
C GLU A 212 16.57 -10.91 -14.43
N LEU A 213 16.80 -11.68 -15.51
CA LEU A 213 17.59 -12.92 -15.44
C LEU A 213 19.03 -12.63 -14.97
N ASN A 214 19.67 -11.61 -15.54
CA ASN A 214 21.00 -11.18 -15.12
C ASN A 214 21.01 -10.65 -13.69
N ARG A 215 19.95 -9.96 -13.26
CA ARG A 215 19.81 -9.50 -11.88
C ARG A 215 19.75 -10.66 -10.88
N ALA A 216 19.05 -11.74 -11.21
CA ALA A 216 19.00 -12.94 -10.36
C ALA A 216 20.40 -13.55 -10.17
N ARG A 217 21.14 -13.76 -11.27
CA ARG A 217 22.55 -14.21 -11.24
C ARG A 217 23.44 -13.26 -10.43
N THR A 218 23.26 -11.96 -10.62
CA THR A 218 24.01 -10.92 -9.88
C THR A 218 23.77 -11.02 -8.37
N TYR A 219 22.56 -11.37 -7.92
CA TYR A 219 22.29 -11.57 -6.48
C TYR A 219 23.01 -12.80 -5.92
N GLU A 220 23.08 -13.89 -6.68
CA GLU A 220 23.82 -15.10 -6.29
C GLU A 220 25.31 -14.79 -6.13
N LEU A 221 25.90 -14.11 -7.12
CA LEU A 221 27.31 -13.66 -7.07
C LEU A 221 27.57 -12.75 -5.87
N ARG A 222 26.69 -11.79 -5.58
CA ARG A 222 26.82 -10.91 -4.41
C ARG A 222 26.74 -11.67 -3.09
N GLN A 223 25.86 -12.65 -2.98
CA GLN A 223 25.75 -13.47 -1.76
C GLN A 223 27.02 -14.28 -1.56
N ALA A 224 27.55 -14.91 -2.61
CA ALA A 224 28.82 -15.62 -2.58
C ALA A 224 29.99 -14.68 -2.22
N ALA A 225 30.09 -13.52 -2.88
CA ALA A 225 31.11 -12.52 -2.59
C ALA A 225 31.05 -12.04 -1.14
N SER A 226 29.84 -11.81 -0.61
CA SER A 226 29.66 -11.43 0.79
C SER A 226 30.07 -12.53 1.76
N ALA A 227 29.92 -13.81 1.40
CA ALA A 227 30.36 -14.92 2.23
C ALA A 227 31.90 -14.99 2.29
N PHE A 228 32.57 -14.83 1.14
CA PHE A 228 34.03 -14.74 1.07
C PHE A 228 34.57 -13.50 1.81
N GLU A 229 33.87 -12.37 1.72
CA GLU A 229 34.20 -11.16 2.49
C GLU A 229 34.12 -11.41 4.01
N GLN A 230 33.17 -12.23 4.47
CA GLN A 230 33.03 -12.59 5.89
C GLN A 230 34.09 -13.59 6.36
N SER A 231 34.57 -14.48 5.48
CA SER A 231 35.64 -15.43 5.78
C SER A 231 37.05 -14.83 5.67
N GLY A 232 37.18 -13.60 5.19
CA GLY A 232 38.48 -12.94 4.95
C GLY A 232 39.15 -13.33 3.64
N SER A 233 38.42 -14.01 2.75
CA SER A 233 38.83 -14.38 1.39
C SER A 233 38.58 -13.21 0.44
N TRP A 234 39.41 -12.17 0.54
CA TRP A 234 39.15 -10.91 -0.15
C TRP A 234 39.33 -10.99 -1.67
N GLU A 235 40.23 -11.83 -2.17
CA GLU A 235 40.48 -11.96 -3.61
C GLU A 235 39.27 -12.58 -4.32
N GLU A 236 38.74 -13.68 -3.77
CA GLU A 236 37.54 -14.35 -4.29
C GLU A 236 36.30 -13.45 -4.18
N ALA A 237 36.20 -12.66 -3.11
CA ALA A 237 35.13 -11.68 -2.97
C ALA A 237 35.21 -10.57 -4.02
N ARG A 238 36.42 -10.11 -4.37
CA ARG A 238 36.62 -9.09 -5.41
C ARG A 238 36.16 -9.62 -6.76
N ASP A 239 36.68 -10.77 -7.18
CA ASP A 239 36.41 -11.34 -8.50
C ASP A 239 34.89 -11.55 -8.72
N LEU A 240 34.18 -12.03 -7.70
CA LEU A 240 32.73 -12.19 -7.76
C LEU A 240 31.96 -10.85 -7.81
N TYR A 241 32.44 -9.80 -7.13
CA TYR A 241 31.83 -8.48 -7.23
C TYR A 241 32.13 -7.82 -8.59
N GLU A 242 33.28 -8.09 -9.21
CA GLU A 242 33.65 -7.63 -10.55
C GLU A 242 32.75 -8.30 -11.60
N GLU A 243 32.65 -9.63 -11.59
CA GLU A 243 31.77 -10.39 -12.50
C GLU A 243 30.31 -9.91 -12.35
N ALA A 244 29.84 -9.73 -11.10
CA ALA A 244 28.52 -9.19 -10.83
C ALA A 244 28.32 -7.78 -11.43
N SER A 245 29.38 -6.97 -11.50
CA SER A 245 29.33 -5.58 -11.96
C SER A 245 29.26 -5.50 -13.47
N GLU A 246 30.04 -6.33 -14.17
CA GLU A 246 30.06 -6.47 -15.63
C GLU A 246 28.70 -6.94 -16.13
N LEU A 247 28.12 -7.96 -15.48
CA LEU A 247 26.77 -8.44 -15.75
C LEU A 247 25.68 -7.37 -15.61
N ARG A 248 25.93 -6.29 -14.87
CA ARG A 248 24.95 -5.25 -14.58
C ARG A 248 25.13 -3.97 -15.38
N GLU A 249 26.33 -3.71 -15.88
CA GLU A 249 26.68 -2.50 -16.63
C GLU A 249 25.66 -2.18 -17.76
N PRO A 250 25.31 -3.12 -18.66
CA PRO A 250 24.40 -2.81 -19.76
C PRO A 250 22.92 -2.69 -19.35
N TRP A 251 22.56 -3.00 -18.10
CA TRP A 251 21.16 -3.10 -17.66
C TRP A 251 20.77 -2.08 -16.59
N ASP A 252 21.67 -1.75 -15.66
CA ASP A 252 21.39 -0.80 -14.57
C ASP A 252 22.67 -0.12 -14.08
N ALA A 253 22.88 1.10 -14.55
CA ALA A 253 24.03 1.93 -14.19
C ALA A 253 24.13 2.21 -12.68
N LYS A 254 23.01 2.28 -11.94
CA LYS A 254 23.06 2.55 -10.50
C LYS A 254 23.56 1.34 -9.74
N ASP A 255 23.10 0.17 -10.14
CA ASP A 255 23.44 -1.09 -9.51
C ASP A 255 24.87 -1.53 -9.86
N HIS A 256 25.32 -1.28 -11.10
CA HIS A 256 26.72 -1.36 -11.50
C HIS A 256 27.62 -0.44 -10.65
N ALA A 257 27.25 0.84 -10.50
CA ALA A 257 28.01 1.78 -9.67
C ALA A 257 28.06 1.39 -8.18
N PHE A 258 27.02 0.73 -7.67
CA PHE A 258 27.02 0.16 -6.34
C PHE A 258 28.03 -0.99 -6.22
N LEU A 259 28.05 -1.91 -7.17
CA LEU A 259 28.99 -3.03 -7.20
C LEU A 259 30.45 -2.57 -7.29
N LEU A 260 30.76 -1.56 -8.10
CA LEU A 260 32.10 -0.95 -8.14
C LEU A 260 32.53 -0.32 -6.80
N LYS A 261 31.59 0.04 -5.92
CA LYS A 261 31.94 0.45 -4.54
C LYS A 261 32.25 -0.75 -3.67
N CYS A 262 31.57 -1.89 -3.88
CA CYS A 262 31.89 -3.14 -3.18
C CYS A 262 33.29 -3.63 -3.57
N VAL A 263 33.64 -3.64 -4.87
CA VAL A 263 34.99 -3.97 -5.36
C VAL A 263 36.05 -3.13 -4.64
N ARG A 264 35.96 -1.80 -4.73
CA ARG A 264 36.91 -0.88 -4.06
C ARG A 264 37.00 -1.08 -2.55
N ARG A 265 35.88 -1.43 -1.89
CA ARG A 265 35.86 -1.73 -0.46
C ARG A 265 36.70 -2.98 -0.16
N VAL A 266 36.52 -4.05 -0.93
CA VAL A 266 37.26 -5.30 -0.76
C VAL A 266 38.75 -5.08 -1.05
N GLU A 267 39.10 -4.39 -2.15
CA GLU A 267 40.48 -4.02 -2.49
C GLU A 267 41.19 -3.24 -1.36
N SER A 268 40.46 -2.38 -0.65
CA SER A 268 41.04 -1.62 0.47
C SER A 268 41.45 -2.50 1.66
N LYS A 269 40.84 -3.68 1.82
CA LYS A 269 41.14 -4.66 2.88
C LYS A 269 42.26 -5.64 2.51
N MET A 270 42.63 -5.68 1.23
CA MET A 270 43.75 -6.50 0.73
C MET A 270 45.12 -5.84 0.96
N LYS A 271 45.14 -4.54 1.29
CA LYS A 271 46.35 -3.75 1.56
C LYS A 271 46.74 -3.81 3.04
#